data_AF-A0A7S2BN72-F1
#
_entry.id   AF-A0A7S2BN72-F1
#
_cell.length_a   1.000
_cell.length_b   1.000
_cell.length_c   1.000
_cell.angle_alpha   90.00
_cell.angle_beta   90.00
_cell.angle_gamma   90.00
#
_symmetry.space_group_name_H-M   'P 1'
#
loop_
_entity.id
_entity.type
_entity.pdbx_description
1 polymer ?
#
loop_
_entity_poly.entity_id
_entity_poly.type
_entity_poly.pdbx_seq_one_letter_code
_entity_poly.pdbx_strand_id
1 'polypeptide(L)'
;EGQLLGVTIQHEQPELEQKKQEMLQSEEAFKVQLAELESSLLAALANSEGNILENIPLIESLTKTKTTAAAIQQSLEASAKTSAELDAQRNAYKPFARDGSALFFLVRQLTAINPMYRFSLSDFIVLFEGALDLDLDASSLEKRLRLLTPALETSVLYYVGRGLFKGDRPMWGLHLVHGMYPEAFEDKEWEYYTDQLITEGGGGDDRGGGGGAGRGKRTPGWISVDRQGAYHALAAAFPRLVQTLDLDNDAKWRQFSTSSECERDFPPSKITGFQRVMVIKALRPDRLHTAMQVFASEMIRVPSLSPPPMSISELYEVLGTEAKQPILLITTPGSDPSKELEEFALGKVGRDRYASCAMGGGQQEA
;
A
#
# COMPACT_ATOMS: atom_id res chain seq x y z
N GLU A 1 5.07 -5.15 7.57
CA GLU A 1 5.39 -4.08 8.55
C GLU A 1 6.80 -4.22 9.15
N GLY A 2 7.08 -5.21 10.00
CA GLY A 2 8.37 -5.29 10.72
C GLY A 2 9.63 -5.28 9.84
N GLN A 3 9.58 -5.95 8.68
CA GLN A 3 10.67 -5.92 7.70
C GLN A 3 10.89 -4.51 7.12
N LEU A 4 9.81 -3.84 6.69
CA LEU A 4 9.89 -2.48 6.14
C LEU A 4 10.38 -1.47 7.18
N LEU A 5 9.99 -1.65 8.44
CA LEU A 5 10.52 -0.83 9.53
C LEU A 5 12.04 -1.01 9.67
N GLY A 6 12.54 -2.24 9.58
CA GLY A 6 13.97 -2.52 9.57
C GLY A 6 14.68 -1.80 8.42
N VAL A 7 14.14 -1.89 7.20
CA VAL A 7 14.67 -1.19 6.02
C VAL A 7 14.69 0.33 6.22
N THR A 8 13.59 0.92 6.72
CA THR A 8 13.53 2.36 7.00
C THR A 8 14.60 2.80 8.00
N ILE A 9 14.80 2.05 9.09
CA ILE A 9 15.78 2.41 10.11
C ILE A 9 17.20 2.24 9.58
N GLN A 10 17.49 1.15 8.86
CA GLN A 10 18.81 0.93 8.25
C GLN A 10 19.20 2.05 7.30
N HIS A 11 18.23 2.58 6.56
CA HIS A 11 18.44 3.67 5.63
C HIS A 11 18.58 5.03 6.32
N GLU A 12 17.64 5.41 7.18
CA GLU A 12 17.59 6.74 7.80
C GLU A 12 18.57 6.90 8.98
N GLN A 13 18.75 5.84 9.78
CA GLN A 13 19.59 5.83 10.98
C GLN A 13 20.35 4.50 11.14
N PRO A 14 21.36 4.24 10.29
CA PRO A 14 22.14 3.00 10.34
C PRO A 14 22.81 2.78 11.71
N GLU A 15 23.25 3.87 12.36
CA GLU A 15 23.85 3.83 13.70
C GLU A 15 22.88 3.28 14.76
N LEU A 16 21.58 3.61 14.64
CA LEU A 16 20.53 3.14 15.56
C LEU A 16 20.36 1.62 15.44
N GLU A 17 20.34 1.10 14.21
CA GLU A 17 20.17 -0.33 13.98
C GLU A 17 21.41 -1.10 14.43
N GLN A 18 22.61 -0.59 14.14
CA GLN A 18 23.85 -1.19 14.60
C GLN A 18 23.88 -1.25 16.14
N LYS A 19 23.58 -0.14 16.82
CA LYS A 19 23.56 -0.08 18.29
C LYS A 19 22.55 -1.07 18.87
N LYS A 20 21.38 -1.25 18.25
CA LYS A 20 20.40 -2.25 18.68
C LYS A 20 20.88 -3.67 18.46
N GLN A 21 21.52 -3.96 17.34
CA GLN A 21 22.09 -5.29 17.06
C GLN A 21 23.20 -5.65 18.05
N GLU A 22 24.11 -4.71 18.34
CA GLU A 22 25.18 -4.89 19.35
C GLU A 22 24.60 -5.11 20.76
N MET A 23 23.57 -4.34 21.12
CA MET A 23 22.87 -4.50 22.40
C MET A 23 22.21 -5.88 22.53
N LEU A 24 21.53 -6.37 21.49
CA LEU A 24 20.90 -7.69 21.49
C LEU A 24 21.94 -8.81 21.66
N GLN A 25 23.08 -8.72 20.98
CA GLN A 25 24.17 -9.68 21.13
C GLN A 25 24.74 -9.68 22.56
N SER A 26 24.89 -8.49 23.16
CA SER A 26 25.35 -8.33 24.54
C SER A 26 24.35 -8.92 25.54
N GLU A 27 23.04 -8.68 25.36
CA GLU A 27 22.01 -9.27 26.21
C GLU A 27 21.97 -10.81 26.11
N GLU A 28 22.11 -11.36 24.91
CA GLU A 28 22.19 -12.82 24.73
C GLU A 28 23.42 -13.40 25.43
N ALA A 29 24.59 -12.78 25.26
CA ALA A 29 25.81 -13.19 25.93
C ALA A 29 25.68 -13.16 27.47
N PHE A 30 25.06 -12.11 28.02
CA PHE A 30 24.80 -12.01 29.45
C PHE A 30 23.82 -13.07 29.96
N LYS A 31 22.77 -13.40 29.20
CA LYS A 31 21.83 -14.48 29.56
C LYS A 31 22.52 -15.84 29.58
N VAL A 32 23.40 -16.11 28.61
CA VAL A 32 24.21 -17.34 28.58
C VAL A 32 25.15 -17.41 29.78
N GLN A 33 25.89 -16.34 30.08
CA GLN A 33 26.77 -16.27 31.24
C GLN A 33 26.01 -16.48 32.56
N LEU A 34 24.80 -15.91 32.68
CA LEU A 34 23.96 -16.10 33.86
C LEU A 34 23.57 -17.58 34.05
N ALA A 35 23.16 -18.24 32.96
CA ALA A 35 22.81 -19.67 32.99
C ALA A 35 24.01 -20.58 33.31
N GLU A 36 25.20 -20.24 32.80
CA GLU A 36 26.44 -20.95 33.14
C GLU A 36 26.83 -20.78 34.61
N LEU A 37 26.69 -19.56 35.15
CA LEU A 37 26.93 -19.28 36.57
C LEU A 37 25.94 -20.04 37.46
N GLU A 38 24.66 -20.10 37.10
CA GLU A 38 23.65 -20.89 37.81
C GLU A 38 23.95 -22.38 37.78
N SER A 39 24.32 -22.93 36.62
CA SER A 39 24.69 -24.34 36.46
C SER A 39 25.95 -24.70 37.27
N SER A 40 26.96 -23.84 37.22
CA SER A 40 28.20 -24.00 38.00
C SER A 40 27.94 -23.96 39.51
N LEU A 41 27.03 -23.08 39.96
CA LEU A 41 26.64 -22.99 41.36
C LEU A 41 25.89 -24.24 41.83
N LEU A 42 24.97 -24.78 41.01
CA LEU A 42 24.27 -26.04 41.29
C LEU A 42 25.24 -27.22 41.34
N ALA A 43 26.18 -27.30 40.40
CA ALA A 43 27.20 -28.35 40.38
C ALA A 43 28.14 -28.28 41.60
N ALA A 44 28.56 -27.07 41.99
CA ALA A 44 29.40 -26.85 43.16
C ALA A 44 28.70 -27.23 44.47
N LEU A 45 27.39 -26.97 44.58
CA LEU A 45 26.57 -27.39 45.72
C LEU A 45 26.37 -28.91 45.75
N ALA A 46 26.06 -29.52 44.60
CA ALA A 46 25.81 -30.96 44.48
C ALA A 46 27.04 -31.84 44.73
N ASN A 47 28.22 -31.38 44.32
CA ASN A 47 29.50 -32.10 44.50
C ASN A 47 30.22 -31.74 45.80
N SER A 48 29.64 -30.90 46.67
CA SER A 48 30.27 -30.57 47.96
C SER A 48 30.06 -31.71 48.96
N GLU A 49 31.15 -32.37 49.35
CA GLU A 49 31.17 -33.37 50.43
C GLU A 49 31.83 -32.76 51.68
N GLY A 50 31.18 -32.89 52.85
CA GLY A 50 31.65 -32.34 54.14
C GLY A 50 30.85 -31.12 54.63
N ASN A 51 31.35 -30.45 55.67
CA ASN A 51 30.69 -29.27 56.24
C ASN A 51 30.84 -28.06 55.29
N ILE A 52 29.75 -27.71 54.60
CA ILE A 52 29.69 -26.61 53.61
C ILE A 52 30.18 -25.26 54.20
N LEU A 53 30.00 -25.06 55.51
CA LEU A 53 30.42 -23.84 56.20
C LEU A 53 31.94 -23.73 56.40
N GLU A 54 32.69 -24.83 56.27
CA GLU A 54 34.15 -24.86 56.42
C GLU A 54 34.89 -24.89 55.07
N ASN A 55 34.15 -25.06 53.97
CA ASN A 55 34.71 -25.11 52.63
C ASN A 55 34.97 -23.70 52.09
N ILE A 56 36.07 -23.09 52.55
CA ILE A 56 36.53 -21.75 52.15
C ILE A 56 36.53 -21.54 50.62
N PRO A 57 37.06 -22.45 49.77
CA PRO A 57 37.03 -22.24 48.32
C PRO A 57 35.61 -22.28 47.73
N LEU A 58 34.69 -23.06 48.31
CA LEU A 58 33.28 -23.05 47.92
C LEU A 58 32.62 -21.70 48.28
N ILE A 59 32.89 -21.15 49.47
CA ILE A 59 32.37 -19.86 49.93
C ILE A 59 32.88 -18.71 49.07
N GLU A 60 34.18 -18.70 48.73
CA GLU A 60 34.76 -17.69 47.83
C GLU A 60 34.15 -17.78 46.42
N SER A 61 33.97 -19.01 45.89
CA SER A 61 33.32 -19.24 44.60
C SER A 61 31.86 -18.77 44.60
N LEU A 62 31.08 -19.10 45.63
CA LEU A 62 29.69 -18.64 45.80
C LEU A 62 29.60 -17.12 45.90
N THR A 63 30.52 -16.49 46.62
CA THR A 63 30.56 -15.04 46.78
C THR A 63 30.90 -14.36 45.46
N LYS A 64 31.88 -14.89 44.70
CA LYS A 64 32.23 -14.41 43.36
C LYS A 64 31.09 -14.59 42.37
N THR A 65 30.45 -15.77 42.34
CA THR A 65 29.29 -16.03 41.47
C THR A 65 28.14 -15.08 41.78
N LYS A 66 27.85 -14.84 43.07
CA LYS A 66 26.80 -13.91 43.49
C LYS A 66 27.09 -12.46 43.07
N THR A 67 28.33 -11.99 43.21
CA THR A 67 28.68 -10.62 42.79
C THR A 67 28.67 -10.46 41.28
N THR A 68 29.17 -11.45 40.53
CA THR A 68 29.11 -11.44 39.06
C THR A 68 27.67 -11.50 38.56
N ALA A 69 26.82 -12.37 39.12
CA ALA A 69 25.40 -12.46 38.75
C ALA A 69 24.65 -11.15 39.04
N ALA A 70 24.91 -10.50 40.18
CA ALA A 70 24.32 -9.20 40.51
C ALA A 70 24.76 -8.09 39.54
N ALA A 71 26.03 -8.08 39.12
CA ALA A 71 26.53 -7.12 38.13
C ALA A 71 25.92 -7.36 36.74
N ILE A 72 25.75 -8.61 36.33
CA ILE A 72 25.07 -8.98 35.08
C ILE A 72 23.60 -8.54 35.14
N GLN A 73 22.91 -8.80 36.24
CA GLN A 73 21.51 -8.40 36.41
C GLN A 73 21.35 -6.87 36.32
N GLN A 74 22.23 -6.11 36.95
CA GLN A 74 22.22 -4.64 36.85
C GLN A 74 22.50 -4.16 35.42
N SER A 75 23.40 -4.84 34.71
CA SER A 75 23.71 -4.54 33.30
C SER A 75 22.51 -4.83 32.40
N LEU A 76 21.81 -5.95 32.62
CA LEU A 76 20.57 -6.30 31.91
C LEU A 76 19.46 -5.28 32.17
N GLU A 77 19.31 -4.77 33.39
CA GLU A 77 18.34 -3.71 33.71
C GLU A 77 18.68 -2.38 33.01
N ALA A 78 19.97 -2.02 32.93
CA ALA A 78 20.42 -0.83 32.21
C ALA A 78 20.21 -0.97 30.69
N SER A 79 20.51 -2.16 30.13
CA SER A 79 20.23 -2.50 28.73
C SER A 79 18.74 -2.43 28.43
N ALA A 80 17.87 -2.93 29.33
CA ALA A 80 16.42 -2.86 29.15
C ALA A 80 15.89 -1.41 29.06
N LYS A 81 16.43 -0.49 29.88
CA LYS A 81 16.09 0.94 29.78
C LYS A 81 16.55 1.54 28.45
N THR A 82 17.78 1.24 28.05
CA THR A 82 18.35 1.70 26.78
C THR A 82 17.56 1.14 25.58
N SER A 83 17.13 -0.13 25.67
CA SER A 83 16.27 -0.77 24.66
C SER A 83 14.94 -0.06 24.52
N ALA A 84 14.31 0.33 25.64
CA ALA A 84 13.04 1.05 25.61
C ALA A 84 13.19 2.42 24.93
N GLU A 85 14.30 3.13 25.16
CA GLU A 85 14.61 4.40 24.47
C GLU A 85 14.84 4.19 22.97
N LEU A 86 15.60 3.16 22.59
CA LEU A 86 15.81 2.79 21.18
C LEU A 86 14.50 2.40 20.50
N ASP A 87 13.65 1.64 21.18
CA ASP A 87 12.34 1.25 20.65
C ASP A 87 11.43 2.47 20.48
N ALA A 88 11.50 3.47 21.36
CA ALA A 88 10.77 4.73 21.19
C ALA A 88 11.22 5.47 19.91
N GLN A 89 12.53 5.52 19.64
CA GLN A 89 13.07 6.13 18.41
C GLN A 89 12.65 5.34 17.16
N ARG A 90 12.69 4.00 17.21
CA ARG A 90 12.22 3.13 16.11
C ARG A 90 10.72 3.29 15.86
N ASN A 91 9.93 3.39 16.92
CA ASN A 91 8.47 3.53 16.81
C ASN A 91 8.05 4.83 16.09
N ALA A 92 8.92 5.84 16.02
CA ALA A 92 8.66 7.04 15.24
C ALA A 92 8.48 6.74 13.73
N TYR A 93 9.18 5.73 13.19
CA TYR A 93 9.11 5.33 11.78
C TYR A 93 7.99 4.32 11.48
N LYS A 94 7.35 3.77 12.53
CA LYS A 94 6.32 2.74 12.42
C LYS A 94 5.13 3.13 11.53
N PRO A 95 4.61 4.37 11.55
CA PRO A 95 3.51 4.77 10.68
C PRO A 95 3.84 4.56 9.20
N PHE A 96 5.01 5.00 8.74
CA PHE A 96 5.43 4.84 7.34
C PHE A 96 5.60 3.35 6.96
N ALA A 97 6.17 2.53 7.84
CA ALA A 97 6.30 1.10 7.61
C ALA A 97 4.94 0.37 7.57
N ARG A 98 3.94 0.85 8.32
CA ARG A 98 2.57 0.36 8.28
C ARG A 98 1.92 0.71 6.95
N ASP A 99 2.04 1.95 6.49
CA ASP A 99 1.49 2.42 5.21
C ASP A 99 2.12 1.66 4.03
N GLY A 100 3.46 1.52 4.03
CA GLY A 100 4.17 0.69 3.05
C GLY A 100 3.71 -0.77 3.05
N SER A 101 3.41 -1.32 4.24
CA SER A 101 2.88 -2.68 4.34
C SER A 101 1.47 -2.80 3.75
N ALA A 102 0.62 -1.79 3.97
CA ALA A 102 -0.71 -1.74 3.39
C ALA A 102 -0.64 -1.68 1.86
N LEU A 103 0.21 -0.79 1.32
CA LEU A 103 0.47 -0.68 -0.12
C LEU A 103 0.89 -2.01 -0.73
N PHE A 104 1.85 -2.72 -0.14
CA PHE A 104 2.28 -4.02 -0.67
C PHE A 104 1.14 -5.04 -0.73
N PHE A 105 0.27 -5.08 0.29
CA PHE A 105 -0.88 -5.98 0.27
C PHE A 105 -1.92 -5.59 -0.79
N LEU A 106 -2.13 -4.29 -1.04
CA LEU A 106 -2.99 -3.83 -2.13
C LEU A 106 -2.45 -4.25 -3.49
N VAL A 107 -1.13 -4.11 -3.71
CA VAL A 107 -0.46 -4.60 -4.93
C VAL A 107 -0.64 -6.11 -5.08
N ARG A 108 -0.44 -6.88 -4.00
CA ARG A 108 -0.58 -8.35 -4.02
C ARG A 108 -2.00 -8.81 -4.39
N GLN A 109 -3.02 -8.04 -4.04
CA GLN A 109 -4.42 -8.37 -4.33
C GLN A 109 -4.75 -8.28 -5.84
N LEU A 110 -3.95 -7.56 -6.65
CA LEU A 110 -4.17 -7.43 -8.09
C LEU A 110 -4.10 -8.77 -8.85
N THR A 111 -3.41 -9.77 -8.29
CA THR A 111 -3.35 -11.11 -8.88
C THR A 111 -4.74 -11.77 -8.99
N ALA A 112 -5.70 -11.36 -8.16
CA ALA A 112 -7.08 -11.83 -8.25
C ALA A 112 -7.82 -11.34 -9.50
N ILE A 113 -7.37 -10.22 -10.09
CA ILE A 113 -7.97 -9.60 -11.27
C ILE A 113 -7.35 -10.18 -12.54
N ASN A 114 -6.02 -10.26 -12.58
CA ASN A 114 -5.29 -10.87 -13.68
C ASN A 114 -4.08 -11.64 -13.12
N PRO A 115 -3.90 -12.93 -13.45
CA PRO A 115 -2.74 -13.73 -13.01
C PRO A 115 -1.38 -13.13 -13.38
N MET A 116 -1.31 -12.27 -14.41
CA MET A 116 -0.08 -11.56 -14.80
C MET A 116 0.28 -10.41 -13.84
N TYR A 117 -0.65 -9.92 -13.04
CA TYR A 117 -0.42 -8.83 -12.08
C TYR A 117 0.19 -9.38 -10.79
N ARG A 118 1.43 -9.84 -10.91
CA ARG A 118 2.26 -10.36 -9.81
C ARG A 118 3.51 -9.50 -9.70
N PHE A 119 3.70 -8.93 -8.52
CA PHE A 119 4.86 -8.12 -8.18
C PHE A 119 5.54 -8.76 -6.98
N SER A 120 6.87 -8.84 -7.02
CA SER A 120 7.62 -9.48 -5.94
C SER A 120 7.79 -8.54 -4.75
N LEU A 121 8.03 -9.10 -3.57
CA LEU A 121 8.39 -8.30 -2.39
C LEU A 121 9.74 -7.60 -2.60
N SER A 122 10.68 -8.25 -3.31
CA SER A 122 11.99 -7.68 -3.62
C SER A 122 11.87 -6.41 -4.46
N ASP A 123 11.04 -6.43 -5.52
CA ASP A 123 10.79 -5.23 -6.34
C ASP A 123 10.15 -4.12 -5.52
N PHE A 124 9.22 -4.48 -4.63
CA PHE A 124 8.58 -3.51 -3.74
C PHE A 124 9.57 -2.88 -2.75
N ILE A 125 10.52 -3.65 -2.22
CA ILE A 125 11.56 -3.13 -1.32
C ILE A 125 12.44 -2.13 -2.06
N VAL A 126 12.85 -2.40 -3.30
CA VAL A 126 13.63 -1.46 -4.11
C VAL A 126 12.87 -0.15 -4.32
N LEU A 127 11.57 -0.20 -4.61
CA LEU A 127 10.74 1.00 -4.72
C LEU A 127 10.58 1.75 -3.39
N PHE A 128 10.51 1.01 -2.29
CA PHE A 128 10.40 1.57 -0.95
C PHE A 128 11.68 2.28 -0.54
N GLU A 129 12.85 1.69 -0.80
CA GLU A 129 14.16 2.30 -0.62
C GLU A 129 14.34 3.53 -1.53
N GLY A 130 13.95 3.43 -2.81
CA GLY A 130 13.99 4.57 -3.72
C GLY A 130 13.10 5.74 -3.28
N ALA A 131 12.02 5.49 -2.54
CA ALA A 131 11.21 6.56 -1.93
C ALA A 131 11.92 7.22 -0.74
N LEU A 132 12.72 6.47 0.02
CA LEU A 132 13.54 6.99 1.12
C LEU A 132 14.73 7.81 0.61
N ASP A 133 15.27 7.47 -0.55
CA ASP A 133 16.35 8.23 -1.22
C ASP A 133 15.91 9.61 -1.73
N LEU A 134 14.61 9.90 -1.77
CA LEU A 134 14.11 11.19 -2.21
C LEU A 134 14.54 12.30 -1.26
N ASP A 135 15.15 13.34 -1.84
CA ASP A 135 15.44 14.58 -1.15
C ASP A 135 14.13 15.36 -0.97
N LEU A 136 13.57 15.25 0.24
CA LEU A 136 12.32 15.89 0.63
C LEU A 136 12.69 17.00 1.62
N ASP A 137 12.39 18.26 1.27
CA ASP A 137 12.62 19.46 2.07
C ASP A 137 11.92 19.40 3.46
N ALA A 138 12.49 18.63 4.37
CA ALA A 138 11.92 18.29 5.66
C ALA A 138 12.82 18.78 6.79
N SER A 139 12.30 19.72 7.59
CA SER A 139 12.98 20.25 8.78
C SER A 139 12.79 19.39 10.03
N SER A 140 11.92 18.37 9.98
CA SER A 140 11.66 17.45 11.08
C SER A 140 11.31 16.06 10.57
N LEU A 141 11.56 15.03 11.38
CA LEU A 141 11.19 13.64 11.09
C LEU A 141 9.69 13.51 10.78
N GLU A 142 8.84 14.14 11.58
CA GLU A 142 7.39 14.09 11.37
C GLU A 142 6.98 14.67 10.00
N LYS A 143 7.60 15.78 9.59
CA LYS A 143 7.35 16.36 8.26
C LYS A 143 7.87 15.43 7.16
N ARG A 144 9.04 14.83 7.34
CA ARG A 144 9.63 13.87 6.39
C ARG A 144 8.70 12.67 6.19
N LEU A 145 8.23 12.03 7.27
CA LEU A 145 7.31 10.89 7.20
C LEU A 145 5.99 11.25 6.50
N ARG A 146 5.44 12.45 6.75
CA ARG A 146 4.23 12.93 6.06
C ARG A 146 4.44 13.14 4.56
N LEU A 147 5.67 13.39 4.10
CA LEU A 147 6.00 13.56 2.68
C LEU A 147 6.40 12.24 2.01
N LEU A 148 6.97 11.29 2.76
CA LEU A 148 7.39 9.99 2.27
C LEU A 148 6.20 9.12 1.83
N THR A 149 5.11 9.06 2.61
CA THR A 149 3.94 8.22 2.25
C THR A 149 3.37 8.61 0.87
N PRO A 150 3.03 9.88 0.58
CA PRO A 150 2.52 10.28 -0.75
C PRO A 150 3.53 10.05 -1.89
N ALA A 151 4.83 10.21 -1.61
CA ALA A 151 5.87 9.94 -2.59
C ALA A 151 5.94 8.44 -2.93
N LEU A 152 5.90 7.58 -1.93
CA LEU A 152 5.83 6.14 -2.10
C LEU A 152 4.56 5.71 -2.85
N GLU A 153 3.41 6.26 -2.48
CA GLU A 153 2.14 6.00 -3.17
C GLU A 153 2.21 6.32 -4.67
N THR A 154 2.78 7.47 -5.02
CA THR A 154 2.95 7.89 -6.42
C THR A 154 3.90 6.96 -7.17
N SER A 155 5.03 6.60 -6.54
CA SER A 155 6.00 5.66 -7.11
C SER A 155 5.36 4.28 -7.35
N VAL A 156 4.62 3.77 -6.38
CA VAL A 156 3.92 2.47 -6.47
C VAL A 156 2.79 2.53 -7.50
N LEU A 157 1.97 3.59 -7.52
CA LEU A 157 0.90 3.81 -8.49
C LEU A 157 1.45 3.67 -9.92
N TYR A 158 2.51 4.41 -10.24
CA TYR A 158 3.08 4.42 -11.58
C TYR A 158 3.89 3.18 -11.90
N TYR A 159 4.66 2.62 -10.96
CA TYR A 159 5.40 1.39 -11.19
C TYR A 159 4.46 0.24 -11.53
N VAL A 160 3.44 0.02 -10.70
CA VAL A 160 2.42 -1.01 -10.94
C VAL A 160 1.65 -0.68 -12.22
N GLY A 161 1.22 0.58 -12.40
CA GLY A 161 0.47 1.04 -13.57
C GLY A 161 1.18 0.83 -14.92
N ARG A 162 2.52 0.69 -14.94
CA ARG A 162 3.28 0.33 -16.15
C ARG A 162 3.10 -1.13 -16.53
N GLY A 163 2.93 -2.02 -15.56
CA GLY A 163 2.64 -3.45 -15.78
C GLY A 163 1.16 -3.75 -16.06
N LEU A 164 0.26 -2.78 -15.85
CA LEU A 164 -1.17 -2.97 -16.08
C LEU A 164 -1.60 -2.58 -17.49
N PHE A 165 -2.61 -3.29 -18.00
CA PHE A 165 -3.33 -2.85 -19.20
C PHE A 165 -3.97 -1.47 -18.96
N LYS A 166 -4.06 -0.66 -20.02
CA LYS A 166 -4.62 0.71 -19.95
C LYS A 166 -6.02 0.74 -19.33
N GLY A 167 -6.84 -0.26 -19.60
CA GLY A 167 -8.21 -0.38 -19.06
C GLY A 167 -8.27 -0.58 -17.54
N ASP A 168 -7.22 -1.17 -16.94
CA ASP A 168 -7.21 -1.55 -15.53
C ASP A 168 -6.60 -0.46 -14.63
N ARG A 169 -5.95 0.56 -15.21
CA ARG A 169 -5.29 1.64 -14.45
C ARG A 169 -6.26 2.44 -13.57
N PRO A 170 -7.49 2.78 -14.03
CA PRO A 170 -8.45 3.50 -13.18
C PRO A 170 -8.96 2.63 -12.02
N MET A 171 -9.13 1.31 -12.26
CA MET A 171 -9.45 0.36 -11.21
C MET A 171 -8.34 0.32 -10.17
N TRP A 172 -7.08 0.22 -10.61
CA TRP A 172 -5.93 0.21 -9.71
C TRP A 172 -5.85 1.49 -8.86
N GLY A 173 -6.01 2.66 -9.47
CA GLY A 173 -6.03 3.92 -8.74
C GLY A 173 -7.14 3.98 -7.69
N LEU A 174 -8.35 3.52 -8.02
CA LEU A 174 -9.45 3.49 -7.05
C LEU A 174 -9.22 2.46 -5.94
N HIS A 175 -8.68 1.27 -6.27
CA HIS A 175 -8.32 0.24 -5.31
C HIS A 175 -7.26 0.73 -4.32
N LEU A 176 -6.25 1.45 -4.81
CA LEU A 176 -5.23 2.09 -3.99
C LEU A 176 -5.86 3.12 -3.03
N VAL A 177 -6.73 4.01 -3.54
CA VAL A 177 -7.41 5.02 -2.72
C VAL A 177 -8.28 4.39 -1.65
N HIS A 178 -9.07 3.38 -2.01
CA HIS A 178 -9.93 2.67 -1.05
C HIS A 178 -9.12 1.98 0.06
N GLY A 179 -7.95 1.43 -0.27
CA GLY A 179 -7.08 0.77 0.70
C GLY A 179 -6.29 1.72 1.61
N MET A 180 -5.87 2.88 1.07
CA MET A 180 -5.00 3.82 1.78
C MET A 180 -5.76 4.91 2.52
N TYR A 181 -6.94 5.31 2.02
CA TYR A 181 -7.73 6.42 2.53
C TYR A 181 -9.15 5.96 2.91
N PRO A 182 -9.32 5.01 3.86
CA PRO A 182 -10.63 4.52 4.25
C PRO A 182 -11.54 5.64 4.80
N GLU A 183 -10.98 6.71 5.35
CA GLU A 183 -11.71 7.89 5.83
C GLU A 183 -12.37 8.72 4.72
N ALA A 184 -12.00 8.50 3.46
CA ALA A 184 -12.63 9.17 2.32
C ALA A 184 -14.00 8.56 1.95
N PHE A 185 -14.36 7.43 2.57
CA PHE A 185 -15.58 6.67 2.31
C PHE A 185 -16.40 6.60 3.59
N GLU A 186 -17.67 7.03 3.54
CA GLU A 186 -18.59 6.83 4.67
C GLU A 186 -19.16 5.40 4.70
N ASP A 187 -19.85 5.06 5.79
CA ASP A 187 -20.45 3.75 5.98
C ASP A 187 -21.35 3.34 4.79
N LYS A 188 -21.12 2.13 4.27
CA LYS A 188 -21.89 1.50 3.19
C LYS A 188 -21.73 2.13 1.80
N GLU A 189 -20.95 3.20 1.65
CA GLU A 189 -20.75 3.87 0.37
C GLU A 189 -20.03 2.98 -0.63
N TRP A 190 -18.97 2.27 -0.19
CA TRP A 190 -18.21 1.38 -1.05
C TRP A 190 -19.03 0.16 -1.48
N GLU A 191 -19.80 -0.43 -0.56
CA GLU A 191 -20.70 -1.55 -0.83
C GLU A 191 -21.82 -1.16 -1.79
N TYR A 192 -22.33 0.07 -1.69
CA TYR A 192 -23.28 0.60 -2.68
C TYR A 192 -22.61 0.82 -4.04
N TYR A 193 -21.41 1.38 -4.06
CA TYR A 193 -20.67 1.61 -5.29
C TYR A 193 -20.32 0.31 -6.01
N THR A 194 -20.03 -0.76 -5.29
CA THR A 194 -19.73 -2.10 -5.83
C THR A 194 -20.96 -2.97 -6.04
N ASP A 195 -22.17 -2.42 -5.86
CA ASP A 195 -23.46 -3.13 -5.99
C ASP A 195 -23.61 -4.33 -5.05
N GLN A 196 -22.87 -4.34 -3.94
CA GLN A 196 -22.95 -5.34 -2.87
C GLN A 196 -24.03 -5.00 -1.83
N LEU A 197 -24.44 -3.73 -1.76
CA LEU A 197 -25.49 -3.30 -0.85
C LEU A 197 -26.86 -3.75 -1.37
N ILE A 198 -27.45 -4.73 -0.68
CA ILE A 198 -28.85 -5.13 -0.93
C ILE A 198 -29.75 -4.00 -0.44
N THR A 199 -30.21 -3.16 -1.36
CA THR A 199 -31.30 -2.24 -1.09
C THR A 199 -32.61 -2.97 -1.34
N GLU A 200 -33.55 -2.93 -0.39
CA GLU A 200 -34.88 -3.60 -0.48
C GLU A 200 -35.81 -3.04 -1.59
N GLY A 201 -35.25 -2.41 -2.64
CA GLY A 201 -35.98 -1.92 -3.80
C GLY A 201 -35.15 -1.81 -5.08
N GLY A 202 -33.94 -2.40 -5.14
CA GLY A 202 -33.01 -2.23 -6.27
C GLY A 202 -32.65 -3.48 -7.07
N GLY A 203 -33.16 -4.66 -6.72
CA GLY A 203 -32.79 -5.93 -7.36
C GLY A 203 -33.99 -6.66 -7.93
N GLY A 204 -34.25 -6.49 -9.23
CA GLY A 204 -35.29 -7.23 -9.92
C GLY A 204 -35.52 -6.71 -11.34
N ASP A 205 -34.95 -7.44 -12.30
CA ASP A 205 -35.19 -7.35 -13.74
C ASP A 205 -36.68 -7.09 -14.05
N ASP A 206 -37.00 -5.91 -14.59
CA ASP A 206 -38.38 -5.52 -14.90
C ASP A 206 -38.81 -6.14 -16.24
N ARG A 207 -39.05 -7.46 -16.19
CA ARG A 207 -39.87 -8.19 -17.15
C ARG A 207 -41.06 -8.79 -16.42
N GLY A 208 -42.10 -7.98 -16.23
CA GLY A 208 -43.46 -8.49 -16.12
C GLY A 208 -44.30 -7.89 -15.01
N GLY A 209 -45.11 -6.89 -15.39
CA GLY A 209 -46.55 -6.90 -15.10
C GLY A 209 -47.00 -6.60 -13.66
N GLY A 210 -47.60 -5.41 -13.52
CA GLY A 210 -48.89 -5.30 -12.85
C GLY A 210 -48.91 -4.74 -11.42
N GLY A 211 -49.37 -3.50 -11.31
CA GLY A 211 -50.38 -3.10 -10.33
C GLY A 211 -49.96 -3.08 -8.86
N GLY A 212 -49.46 -1.93 -8.40
CA GLY A 212 -49.33 -1.66 -6.97
C GLY A 212 -48.97 -0.20 -6.70
N ALA A 213 -49.98 0.67 -6.65
CA ALA A 213 -49.85 2.06 -6.27
C ALA A 213 -49.42 2.20 -4.80
N GLY A 214 -48.11 2.13 -4.54
CA GLY A 214 -47.49 2.57 -3.29
C GLY A 214 -47.14 4.05 -3.40
N ARG A 215 -47.74 4.88 -2.53
CA ARG A 215 -47.48 6.33 -2.31
C ARG A 215 -46.20 6.84 -3.00
N GLY A 216 -46.37 7.53 -4.13
CA GLY A 216 -45.29 7.94 -5.02
C GLY A 216 -44.21 8.73 -4.32
N LYS A 217 -43.01 8.13 -4.23
CA LYS A 217 -41.78 8.89 -4.01
C LYS A 217 -41.67 9.86 -5.19
N ARG A 218 -41.73 11.17 -4.94
CA ARG A 218 -41.59 12.17 -6.00
C ARG A 218 -40.21 11.99 -6.61
N THR A 219 -40.18 11.91 -7.94
CA THR A 219 -38.93 11.90 -8.71
C THR A 219 -38.79 13.27 -9.36
N PRO A 220 -37.63 13.93 -9.21
CA PRO A 220 -37.37 15.21 -9.85
C PRO A 220 -37.55 15.14 -11.37
N GLY A 221 -38.09 16.20 -11.98
CA GLY A 221 -38.46 16.20 -13.40
C GLY A 221 -37.26 16.21 -14.36
N TRP A 222 -36.08 16.58 -13.87
CA TRP A 222 -34.83 16.59 -14.62
C TRP A 222 -34.16 15.21 -14.72
N ILE A 223 -34.56 14.24 -13.89
CA ILE A 223 -33.99 12.89 -13.91
C ILE A 223 -34.66 12.10 -15.03
N SER A 224 -33.83 11.55 -15.92
CA SER A 224 -34.31 10.74 -17.04
C SER A 224 -35.06 9.50 -16.56
N VAL A 225 -36.07 9.08 -17.33
CA VAL A 225 -36.98 7.97 -16.98
C VAL A 225 -36.21 6.66 -16.76
N ASP A 226 -35.15 6.42 -17.53
CA ASP A 226 -34.25 5.26 -17.38
C ASP A 226 -33.41 5.28 -16.10
N ARG A 227 -33.29 6.44 -15.43
CA ARG A 227 -32.48 6.62 -14.21
C ARG A 227 -33.30 6.68 -12.92
N GLN A 228 -34.62 6.62 -13.00
CA GLN A 228 -35.48 6.73 -11.82
C GLN A 228 -35.25 5.60 -10.81
N GLY A 229 -35.04 4.36 -11.28
CA GLY A 229 -34.71 3.22 -10.42
C GLY A 229 -33.40 3.44 -9.64
N ALA A 230 -32.35 3.89 -10.34
CA ALA A 230 -31.06 4.19 -9.72
C ALA A 230 -31.13 5.36 -8.73
N TYR A 231 -31.90 6.41 -9.04
CA TYR A 231 -32.19 7.49 -8.10
C TYR A 231 -32.92 6.99 -6.85
N HIS A 232 -33.92 6.13 -7.00
CA HIS A 232 -34.66 5.58 -5.86
C HIS A 232 -33.79 4.66 -5.00
N ALA A 233 -32.89 3.88 -5.60
CA ALA A 233 -31.89 3.10 -4.87
C ALA A 233 -30.94 4.02 -4.07
N LEU A 234 -30.43 5.09 -4.70
CA LEU A 234 -29.60 6.09 -4.03
C LEU A 234 -30.34 6.77 -2.87
N ALA A 235 -31.60 7.16 -3.09
CA ALA A 235 -32.43 7.82 -2.08
C ALA A 235 -32.81 6.89 -0.92
N ALA A 236 -32.97 5.59 -1.19
CA ALA A 236 -33.22 4.58 -0.18
C ALA A 236 -31.96 4.29 0.67
N ALA A 237 -30.80 4.17 0.02
CA ALA A 237 -29.53 3.90 0.70
C ALA A 237 -28.99 5.13 1.46
N PHE A 238 -29.06 6.32 0.85
CA PHE A 238 -28.47 7.56 1.38
C PHE A 238 -29.47 8.73 1.35
N PRO A 239 -30.55 8.68 2.15
CA PRO A 239 -31.55 9.74 2.19
C PRO A 239 -30.97 11.10 2.61
N ARG A 240 -29.97 11.11 3.51
CA ARG A 240 -29.27 12.34 3.94
C ARG A 240 -28.49 12.98 2.81
N LEU A 241 -27.88 12.18 1.93
CA LEU A 241 -27.13 12.68 0.78
C LEU A 241 -28.07 13.37 -0.21
N VAL A 242 -29.21 12.73 -0.53
CA VAL A 242 -30.24 13.30 -1.42
C VAL A 242 -30.81 14.61 -0.85
N GLN A 243 -31.07 14.67 0.46
CA GLN A 243 -31.53 15.88 1.14
C GLN A 243 -30.47 17.00 1.10
N THR A 244 -29.20 16.68 1.39
CA THR A 244 -28.10 17.64 1.41
C THR A 244 -27.84 18.25 0.04
N LEU A 245 -28.02 17.44 -1.02
CA LEU A 245 -27.85 17.86 -2.40
C LEU A 245 -29.04 18.64 -2.95
N ASP A 246 -30.20 18.58 -2.28
CA ASP A 246 -31.44 19.17 -2.77
C ASP A 246 -31.72 18.71 -4.20
N LEU A 247 -31.72 17.38 -4.41
CA LEU A 247 -31.92 16.78 -5.75
C LEU A 247 -33.31 17.08 -6.32
N ASP A 248 -34.27 17.47 -5.48
CA ASP A 248 -35.61 17.90 -5.86
C ASP A 248 -35.63 19.29 -6.53
N ASN A 249 -34.51 20.01 -6.52
CA ASN A 249 -34.39 21.32 -7.13
C ASN A 249 -33.98 21.23 -8.60
N ASP A 250 -34.97 21.11 -9.48
CA ASP A 250 -34.80 21.01 -10.93
C ASP A 250 -33.89 22.11 -11.50
N ALA A 251 -34.02 23.36 -11.02
CA ALA A 251 -33.23 24.48 -11.54
C ALA A 251 -31.73 24.32 -11.27
N LYS A 252 -31.37 23.77 -10.10
CA LYS A 252 -29.97 23.53 -9.70
C LYS A 252 -29.32 22.43 -10.53
N TRP A 253 -30.06 21.36 -10.82
CA TRP A 253 -29.50 20.14 -11.42
C TRP A 253 -29.67 20.05 -12.94
N ARG A 254 -30.44 20.95 -13.54
CA ARG A 254 -30.64 21.00 -14.99
C ARG A 254 -29.32 21.12 -15.76
N GLN A 255 -28.42 21.99 -15.31
CA GLN A 255 -27.10 22.17 -15.95
C GLN A 255 -26.26 20.90 -15.86
N PHE A 256 -26.22 20.25 -14.70
CA PHE A 256 -25.54 18.96 -14.49
C PHE A 256 -26.10 17.88 -15.43
N SER A 257 -27.42 17.83 -15.60
CA SER A 257 -28.06 16.85 -16.49
C SER A 257 -27.70 17.05 -17.96
N THR A 258 -27.54 18.29 -18.42
CA THR A 258 -27.26 18.61 -19.83
C THR A 258 -25.78 18.74 -20.16
N SER A 259 -24.91 18.94 -19.17
CA SER A 259 -23.48 19.17 -19.39
C SER A 259 -22.77 17.91 -19.89
N SER A 260 -21.85 18.09 -20.84
CA SER A 260 -20.91 17.05 -21.29
C SER A 260 -19.78 16.79 -20.30
N GLU A 261 -19.54 17.70 -19.36
CA GLU A 261 -18.51 17.63 -18.31
C GLU A 261 -19.16 17.75 -16.92
N CYS A 262 -20.20 16.95 -16.67
CA CYS A 262 -21.01 17.06 -15.45
C CYS A 262 -20.22 16.78 -14.15
N GLU A 263 -19.09 16.09 -14.24
CA GLU A 263 -18.16 15.89 -13.13
C GLU A 263 -17.44 17.17 -12.70
N ARG A 264 -17.27 18.13 -13.62
CA ARG A 264 -16.70 19.46 -13.38
C ARG A 264 -17.78 20.48 -13.04
N ASP A 265 -18.89 20.45 -13.77
CA ASP A 265 -20.06 21.31 -13.56
C ASP A 265 -20.98 20.82 -12.43
N PHE A 266 -20.42 20.09 -11.46
CA PHE A 266 -21.18 19.56 -10.35
C PHE A 266 -21.61 20.72 -9.43
N PRO A 267 -22.91 20.85 -9.07
CA PRO A 267 -23.37 21.94 -8.22
C PRO A 267 -22.62 22.00 -6.89
N PRO A 268 -22.20 23.21 -6.44
CA PRO A 268 -21.45 23.35 -5.19
C PRO A 268 -22.26 22.78 -4.03
N SER A 269 -21.65 21.86 -3.30
CA SER A 269 -22.30 21.06 -2.26
C SER A 269 -21.28 20.61 -1.21
N LYS A 270 -21.75 20.43 0.03
CA LYS A 270 -20.94 19.96 1.15
C LYS A 270 -21.00 18.44 1.22
N ILE A 271 -20.41 17.77 0.25
CA ILE A 271 -20.33 16.30 0.15
C ILE A 271 -18.89 15.85 -0.04
N THR A 272 -18.60 14.59 0.24
CA THR A 272 -17.28 14.00 -0.01
C THR A 272 -17.03 13.82 -1.51
N GLY A 273 -15.74 13.67 -1.89
CA GLY A 273 -15.37 13.37 -3.28
C GLY A 273 -16.01 12.06 -3.77
N PHE A 274 -16.08 11.04 -2.91
CA PHE A 274 -16.66 9.76 -3.27
C PHE A 274 -18.19 9.81 -3.39
N GLN A 275 -18.87 10.58 -2.54
CA GLN A 275 -20.31 10.85 -2.68
C GLN A 275 -20.65 11.46 -4.05
N ARG A 276 -19.78 12.34 -4.58
CA ARG A 276 -19.92 12.87 -5.94
C ARG A 276 -19.88 11.75 -6.99
N VAL A 277 -18.93 10.82 -6.85
CA VAL A 277 -18.82 9.65 -7.74
C VAL A 277 -20.07 8.78 -7.67
N MET A 278 -20.65 8.55 -6.48
CA MET A 278 -21.89 7.79 -6.32
C MET A 278 -23.10 8.45 -7.01
N VAL A 279 -23.22 9.78 -6.90
CA VAL A 279 -24.29 10.54 -7.59
C VAL A 279 -24.14 10.43 -9.10
N ILE A 280 -22.90 10.55 -9.61
CA ILE A 280 -22.61 10.40 -11.04
C ILE A 280 -22.88 8.96 -11.48
N LYS A 281 -22.50 7.93 -10.71
CA LYS A 281 -22.84 6.53 -10.98
C LYS A 281 -24.35 6.34 -11.17
N ALA A 282 -25.16 6.93 -10.27
CA ALA A 282 -26.61 6.76 -10.30
C ALA A 282 -27.28 7.52 -11.46
N LEU A 283 -26.83 8.76 -11.74
CA LEU A 283 -27.57 9.69 -12.60
C LEU A 283 -26.92 9.93 -13.98
N ARG A 284 -25.60 9.81 -14.08
CA ARG A 284 -24.79 10.05 -15.29
C ARG A 284 -23.68 9.00 -15.44
N PRO A 285 -24.02 7.70 -15.58
CA PRO A 285 -23.03 6.63 -15.65
C PRO A 285 -22.09 6.73 -16.86
N ASP A 286 -22.51 7.46 -17.91
CA ASP A 286 -21.67 7.81 -19.06
C ASP A 286 -20.41 8.60 -18.67
N ARG A 287 -20.44 9.33 -17.55
CA ARG A 287 -19.31 10.11 -17.02
C ARG A 287 -18.62 9.44 -15.83
N LEU A 288 -19.04 8.24 -15.43
CA LEU A 288 -18.51 7.55 -14.25
C LEU A 288 -17.00 7.33 -14.35
N HIS A 289 -16.52 6.90 -15.53
CA HIS A 289 -15.09 6.65 -15.75
C HIS A 289 -14.24 7.90 -15.47
N THR A 290 -14.64 9.05 -16.01
CA THR A 290 -13.95 10.32 -15.79
C THR A 290 -14.05 10.77 -14.34
N ALA A 291 -15.22 10.64 -13.73
CA ALA A 291 -15.43 11.01 -12.32
C ALA A 291 -14.54 10.19 -11.37
N MET A 292 -14.42 8.87 -11.58
CA MET A 292 -13.51 8.02 -10.80
C MET A 292 -12.05 8.42 -10.98
N GLN A 293 -11.64 8.72 -12.21
CA GLN A 293 -10.27 9.16 -12.48
C GLN A 293 -9.94 10.47 -11.78
N VAL A 294 -10.84 11.46 -11.87
CA VAL A 294 -10.68 12.75 -11.18
C VAL A 294 -10.61 12.55 -9.68
N PHE A 295 -11.55 11.82 -9.08
CA PHE A 295 -11.56 11.53 -7.65
C PHE A 295 -10.26 10.88 -7.17
N ALA A 296 -9.84 9.80 -7.81
CA ALA A 296 -8.63 9.09 -7.39
C ALA A 296 -7.35 9.90 -7.65
N SER A 297 -7.29 10.68 -8.73
CA SER A 297 -6.16 11.57 -9.01
C SER A 297 -6.05 12.70 -7.98
N GLU A 298 -7.17 13.27 -7.54
CA GLU A 298 -7.21 14.28 -6.47
C GLU A 298 -6.78 13.71 -5.11
N MET A 299 -7.23 12.49 -4.77
CA MET A 299 -6.87 11.82 -3.52
C MET A 299 -5.36 11.51 -3.44
N ILE A 300 -4.79 10.93 -4.50
CA ILE A 300 -3.36 10.59 -4.58
C ILE A 300 -2.50 11.83 -4.89
N ARG A 301 -3.12 12.94 -5.32
CA ARG A 301 -2.47 14.22 -5.71
C ARG A 301 -1.58 14.10 -6.93
N VAL A 302 -2.02 13.34 -7.92
CA VAL A 302 -1.36 13.17 -9.21
C VAL A 302 -2.17 13.80 -10.33
N PRO A 303 -1.55 14.26 -11.43
CA PRO A 303 -2.29 14.80 -12.57
C PRO A 303 -3.07 13.73 -13.34
N SER A 304 -2.65 12.47 -13.26
CA SER A 304 -3.27 11.35 -13.96
C SER A 304 -2.93 10.03 -13.26
N LEU A 305 -3.87 9.08 -13.29
CA LEU A 305 -3.63 7.70 -12.85
C LEU A 305 -2.78 6.89 -13.86
N SER A 306 -2.64 7.39 -15.09
CA SER A 306 -1.77 6.76 -16.06
C SER A 306 -0.32 7.16 -15.82
N PRO A 307 0.62 6.21 -15.74
CA PRO A 307 2.03 6.54 -15.70
C PRO A 307 2.42 7.32 -16.96
N PRO A 308 3.39 8.23 -16.86
CA PRO A 308 3.92 8.95 -18.02
C PRO A 308 4.49 7.94 -19.03
N PRO A 309 4.40 8.25 -20.35
CA PRO A 309 5.06 7.43 -21.37
C PRO A 309 6.57 7.41 -21.10
N MET A 310 7.19 6.26 -21.34
CA MET A 310 8.60 6.02 -21.06
C MET A 310 9.24 5.37 -22.29
N SER A 311 10.38 5.90 -22.72
CA SER A 311 11.21 5.32 -23.78
C SER A 311 11.99 4.10 -23.26
N ILE A 312 12.50 3.25 -24.16
CA ILE A 312 13.37 2.13 -23.78
C ILE A 312 14.63 2.62 -23.04
N SER A 313 15.16 3.79 -23.41
CA SER A 313 16.32 4.40 -22.74
C SER A 313 16.02 4.74 -21.27
N GLU A 314 14.90 5.40 -21.00
CA GLU A 314 14.48 5.73 -19.64
C GLU A 314 14.15 4.47 -18.84
N LEU A 315 13.55 3.46 -19.47
CA LEU A 315 13.28 2.17 -18.82
C LEU A 315 14.60 1.49 -18.39
N TYR A 316 15.63 1.54 -19.24
CA TYR A 316 16.95 1.00 -18.92
C TYR A 316 17.61 1.73 -17.74
N GLU A 317 17.49 3.06 -17.68
CA GLU A 317 18.03 3.86 -16.57
C GLU A 317 17.28 3.61 -15.26
N VAL A 318 15.95 3.58 -15.31
CA VAL A 318 15.09 3.43 -14.14
C VAL A 318 15.13 2.02 -13.56
N LEU A 319 15.14 0.98 -14.41
CA LEU A 319 15.21 -0.40 -13.93
C LEU A 319 16.61 -0.78 -13.46
N GLY A 320 17.63 0.08 -13.65
CA GLY A 320 19.00 -0.16 -13.24
C GLY A 320 19.48 -1.55 -13.63
N THR A 321 19.13 -1.98 -14.86
CA THR A 321 18.92 -3.39 -15.21
C THR A 321 20.04 -4.28 -14.71
N GLU A 322 19.78 -4.97 -13.60
CA GLU A 322 20.69 -5.99 -13.12
C GLU A 322 20.60 -7.20 -14.05
N ALA A 323 21.74 -7.79 -14.42
CA ALA A 323 21.80 -8.95 -15.30
C ALA A 323 20.98 -10.17 -14.81
N LYS A 324 20.47 -10.13 -13.57
CA LYS A 324 19.69 -11.18 -12.93
C LYS A 324 18.17 -11.05 -13.15
N GLN A 325 17.68 -9.89 -13.58
CA GLN A 325 16.24 -9.63 -13.71
C GLN A 325 15.84 -9.45 -15.19
N PRO A 326 15.13 -10.42 -15.79
CA PRO A 326 14.68 -10.29 -17.17
C PRO A 326 13.56 -9.25 -17.27
N ILE A 327 13.55 -8.48 -18.37
CA ILE A 327 12.45 -7.57 -18.70
C ILE A 327 11.43 -8.32 -19.56
N LEU A 328 10.18 -8.34 -19.10
CA LEU A 328 9.05 -8.86 -19.87
C LEU A 328 8.25 -7.71 -20.48
N LEU A 329 8.14 -7.68 -21.80
CA LEU A 329 7.31 -6.73 -22.55
C LEU A 329 6.02 -7.41 -23.01
N ILE A 330 4.88 -6.94 -22.53
CA ILE A 330 3.56 -7.45 -22.94
C ILE A 330 3.09 -6.65 -24.15
N THR A 331 2.96 -7.32 -25.30
CA THR A 331 2.50 -6.69 -26.54
C THR A 331 0.99 -6.78 -26.69
N THR A 332 0.41 -5.73 -27.29
CA THR A 332 -0.97 -5.75 -27.78
C THR A 332 -0.96 -5.87 -29.31
N PRO A 333 -2.02 -6.41 -29.94
CA PRO A 333 -2.09 -6.47 -31.40
C PRO A 333 -1.76 -5.12 -32.05
N GLY A 334 -0.76 -5.12 -32.95
CA GLY A 334 -0.28 -3.91 -33.63
C GLY A 334 0.81 -3.11 -32.90
N SER A 335 1.27 -3.55 -31.73
CA SER A 335 2.42 -2.97 -31.01
C SER A 335 3.54 -4.00 -30.92
N ASP A 336 4.65 -3.74 -31.60
CA ASP A 336 5.86 -4.58 -31.55
C ASP A 336 7.08 -3.71 -31.17
N PRO A 337 7.61 -3.86 -29.93
CA PRO A 337 8.76 -3.08 -29.47
C PRO A 337 10.10 -3.62 -29.98
N SER A 338 10.12 -4.73 -30.74
CA SER A 338 11.35 -5.44 -31.10
C SER A 338 12.35 -4.57 -31.85
N LYS A 339 11.88 -3.73 -32.78
CA LYS A 339 12.75 -2.83 -33.57
C LYS A 339 13.37 -1.73 -32.71
N GLU A 340 12.56 -1.09 -31.87
CA GLU A 340 13.04 -0.03 -30.97
C GLU A 340 14.06 -0.60 -29.97
N LEU A 341 13.81 -1.81 -29.46
CA LEU A 341 14.71 -2.52 -28.56
C LEU A 341 16.02 -2.89 -29.26
N GLU A 342 15.96 -3.38 -30.49
CA GLU A 342 17.14 -3.70 -31.30
C GLU A 342 17.97 -2.44 -31.54
N GLU A 343 17.38 -1.34 -32.00
CA GLU A 343 18.09 -0.08 -32.23
C GLU A 343 18.77 0.44 -30.95
N PHE A 344 18.06 0.39 -29.82
CA PHE A 344 18.61 0.77 -28.52
C PHE A 344 19.79 -0.13 -28.10
N ALA A 345 19.61 -1.46 -28.19
CA ALA A 345 20.64 -2.42 -27.82
C ALA A 345 21.89 -2.29 -28.70
N LEU A 346 21.72 -2.15 -30.02
CA LEU A 346 22.82 -1.94 -30.95
C LEU A 346 23.60 -0.66 -30.64
N GLY A 347 22.92 0.41 -30.24
CA GLY A 347 23.55 1.66 -29.80
C GLY A 347 24.32 1.55 -28.49
N LYS A 348 23.85 0.71 -27.54
CA LYS A 348 24.46 0.56 -26.20
C LYS A 348 25.55 -0.52 -26.12
N VAL A 349 25.29 -1.71 -26.64
CA VAL A 349 26.19 -2.87 -26.49
C VAL A 349 26.91 -3.26 -27.78
N GLY A 350 26.44 -2.80 -28.94
CA GLY A 350 27.00 -3.14 -30.26
C GLY A 350 26.49 -4.46 -30.83
N ARG A 351 26.65 -4.65 -32.15
CA ARG A 351 26.14 -5.82 -32.89
C ARG A 351 26.65 -7.15 -32.36
N ASP A 352 27.93 -7.22 -31.96
CA ASP A 352 28.57 -8.48 -31.55
C ASP A 352 28.06 -9.02 -30.20
N ARG A 353 27.37 -8.18 -29.41
CA ARG A 353 26.85 -8.54 -28.08
C ARG A 353 25.34 -8.58 -28.00
N TYR A 354 24.64 -8.25 -29.09
CA TYR A 354 23.19 -8.37 -29.18
C TYR A 354 22.83 -9.71 -29.84
N ALA A 355 22.00 -10.50 -29.16
CA ALA A 355 21.43 -11.72 -29.71
C ALA A 355 19.92 -11.68 -29.51
N SER A 356 19.16 -12.13 -30.51
CA SER A 356 17.72 -12.29 -30.44
C SER A 356 17.32 -13.69 -30.91
N CYS A 357 16.30 -14.25 -30.28
CA CYS A 357 15.74 -15.54 -30.64
C CYS A 357 14.22 -15.42 -30.65
N ALA A 358 13.59 -15.74 -31.78
CA ALA A 358 12.14 -15.70 -31.94
C ALA A 358 11.57 -17.10 -31.76
N MET A 359 10.92 -17.36 -30.62
CA MET A 359 10.39 -18.65 -30.23
C MET A 359 9.32 -19.17 -31.22
N GLY A 360 9.51 -20.38 -31.74
CA GLY A 360 8.58 -21.08 -32.64
C GLY A 360 8.73 -22.60 -32.59
N GLY A 361 7.97 -23.33 -33.41
CA GLY A 361 8.07 -24.79 -33.47
C GLY A 361 9.47 -25.25 -33.93
N GLY A 362 10.20 -25.98 -33.07
CA GLY A 362 11.49 -26.60 -33.40
C GLY A 362 12.75 -25.97 -32.79
N GLN A 363 12.64 -25.00 -31.88
CA GLN A 363 13.79 -24.26 -31.32
C GLN A 363 14.12 -24.58 -29.85
N GLN A 364 13.55 -25.63 -29.27
CA GLN A 364 13.81 -25.99 -27.86
C GLN A 364 15.16 -26.69 -27.61
N GLU A 365 15.95 -26.98 -28.66
CA GLU A 365 17.18 -27.80 -28.56
C GLU A 365 18.49 -27.09 -28.96
N ALA A 366 18.54 -25.76 -29.01
CA ALA A 366 19.76 -25.02 -29.36
C ALA A 366 20.40 -24.30 -28.16
#